data_AF-A0AAN8FEZ2-F1
#
_entry.id   AF-A0AAN8FEZ2-F1
#
_cell.length_a   1.000
_cell.length_b   1.000
_cell.length_c   1.000
_cell.angle_alpha   90.00
_cell.angle_beta   90.00
_cell.angle_gamma   90.00
#
_symmetry.space_group_name_H-M   'P 1'
#
loop_
_entity.id
_entity.type
_entity.pdbx_description
1 polymer ?
#
loop_
_entity_poly.entity_id
_entity_poly.type
_entity_poly.pdbx_seq_one_letter_code
_entity_poly.pdbx_strand_id
1 'polypeptide(L)'
;MGYVFGNDVMRLFHGNDECLTIPENWSEHPQHNMVIYEGGQAVNQARSLWRIELIRMKWHGAMIGWEQLFRIKHITSGRYLGVMENAVQLYHKDKADFDLTAFVMCQNKDPKKQMLDEKEEEGMGAAT
;
A
#
# COMPACT_ATOMS: atom_id res chain seq x y z
N MET A 1 6.65 -3.33 -21.38
CA MET A 1 6.92 -3.22 -19.93
C MET A 1 5.93 -2.22 -19.36
N GLY A 2 5.34 -2.53 -18.20
CA GLY A 2 4.50 -1.59 -17.46
C GLY A 2 5.28 -1.06 -16.26
N TYR A 3 5.00 0.18 -15.86
CA TYR A 3 5.51 0.80 -14.64
C TYR A 3 4.36 1.06 -13.70
N VAL A 4 4.63 1.15 -12.40
CA VAL A 4 3.63 1.49 -11.39
C VAL A 4 3.60 3.00 -11.21
N PHE A 5 2.43 3.60 -11.32
CA PHE A 5 2.19 5.01 -11.09
C PHE A 5 1.35 5.23 -9.83
N GLY A 6 1.49 6.41 -9.24
CA GLY A 6 0.63 6.85 -8.17
C GLY A 6 -0.85 6.83 -8.59
N ASN A 7 -1.69 6.33 -7.70
CA ASN A 7 -3.11 6.04 -7.87
C ASN A 7 -3.46 4.81 -8.71
N ASP A 8 -2.47 4.04 -9.17
CA ASP A 8 -2.75 2.74 -9.79
C ASP A 8 -3.46 1.81 -8.80
N VAL A 9 -4.40 1.03 -9.35
CA VAL A 9 -5.10 -0.03 -8.63
C VAL A 9 -4.45 -1.37 -8.99
N MET A 10 -3.98 -2.10 -7.99
CA MET A 10 -3.20 -3.31 -8.16
C MET A 10 -3.52 -4.36 -7.11
N ARG A 11 -2.99 -5.57 -7.32
CA ARG A 11 -2.95 -6.65 -6.32
C ARG A 11 -1.53 -6.83 -5.84
N LEU A 12 -1.36 -7.05 -4.53
CA LEU A 12 -0.07 -7.29 -3.92
C LEU A 12 0.08 -8.80 -3.70
N PHE A 13 0.94 -9.46 -4.48
CA PHE A 13 1.14 -10.90 -4.41
C PHE A 13 2.23 -11.29 -3.41
N HIS A 14 2.01 -12.39 -2.71
CA HIS A 14 3.01 -13.13 -1.94
C HIS A 14 3.25 -14.48 -2.63
N GLY A 15 4.48 -14.72 -3.07
CA GLY A 15 4.75 -15.89 -3.91
C GLY A 15 4.00 -15.79 -5.26
N ASN A 16 3.53 -16.93 -5.77
CA ASN A 16 2.95 -17.01 -7.11
C ASN A 16 1.41 -16.98 -7.12
N ASP A 17 0.76 -17.32 -6.01
CA ASP A 17 -0.66 -17.64 -5.97
C ASP A 17 -1.43 -17.01 -4.80
N GLU A 18 -0.77 -16.40 -3.84
CA GLU A 18 -1.42 -15.70 -2.73
C GLU A 18 -1.39 -14.19 -2.92
N CYS A 19 -2.47 -13.49 -2.56
CA CYS A 19 -2.53 -12.04 -2.61
C CYS A 19 -3.00 -11.45 -1.28
N LEU A 20 -2.52 -10.24 -0.97
CA LEU A 20 -2.99 -9.47 0.16
C LEU A 20 -4.47 -9.09 -0.06
N THR A 21 -5.31 -9.40 0.91
CA THR A 21 -6.76 -9.20 0.83
C THR A 21 -7.37 -9.04 2.22
N ILE A 22 -8.65 -8.66 2.29
CA ILE A 22 -9.44 -8.77 3.53
C ILE A 22 -10.25 -10.07 3.54
N PRO A 23 -10.53 -10.67 4.72
CA PRO A 23 -11.47 -11.79 4.84
C PRO A 23 -12.88 -11.45 4.33
N GLU A 24 -13.66 -12.44 3.93
CA GLU A 24 -15.05 -12.22 3.49
C GLU A 24 -15.96 -11.68 4.60
N ASN A 25 -15.68 -12.06 5.86
CA ASN A 25 -16.38 -11.59 7.04
C ASN A 25 -15.73 -10.35 7.67
N TRP A 26 -14.86 -9.65 6.93
CA TRP A 26 -14.20 -8.44 7.41
C TRP A 26 -15.21 -7.41 7.88
N SER A 27 -14.90 -6.74 8.99
CA SER A 27 -15.68 -5.61 9.49
C SER A 27 -14.79 -4.68 10.31
N GLU A 28 -15.34 -3.55 10.72
CA GLU A 28 -14.66 -2.58 11.58
C GLU A 28 -14.48 -3.06 13.03
N HIS A 29 -15.10 -4.18 13.39
CA HIS A 29 -14.93 -4.79 14.69
C HIS A 29 -13.45 -5.16 14.90
N PRO A 30 -12.82 -4.83 16.04
CA PRO A 30 -11.38 -5.05 16.25
C PRO A 30 -10.90 -6.48 15.97
N GLN A 31 -11.75 -7.48 16.20
CA GLN A 31 -11.43 -8.89 15.94
C GLN A 31 -11.50 -9.29 14.46
N HIS A 32 -12.20 -8.52 13.61
CA HIS A 32 -12.39 -8.83 12.18
C HIS A 32 -11.71 -7.80 11.26
N ASN A 33 -11.06 -6.78 11.82
CA ASN A 33 -10.35 -5.74 11.07
C ASN A 33 -8.90 -6.14 10.79
N MET A 34 -8.70 -7.29 10.15
CA MET A 34 -7.37 -7.79 9.80
C MET A 34 -7.22 -7.96 8.29
N VAL A 35 -5.97 -7.96 7.83
CA VAL A 35 -5.58 -8.24 6.45
C VAL A 35 -4.87 -9.60 6.41
N ILE A 36 -5.10 -10.37 5.36
CA ILE A 36 -4.59 -11.74 5.21
C ILE A 36 -3.94 -11.91 3.83
N TYR A 37 -3.13 -12.96 3.70
CA TYR A 37 -2.80 -13.52 2.40
C TYR A 37 -3.79 -14.65 2.09
N GLU A 38 -4.36 -14.62 0.90
CA GLU A 38 -5.26 -15.66 0.45
C GLU A 38 -5.04 -15.94 -1.04
N GLY A 39 -4.97 -17.22 -1.39
CA GLY A 39 -4.91 -17.68 -2.77
C GLY A 39 -6.28 -17.97 -3.38
N GLY A 40 -6.27 -18.69 -4.51
CA GLY A 40 -7.49 -19.15 -5.16
C GLY A 40 -8.37 -17.99 -5.66
N GLN A 41 -9.62 -17.90 -5.20
CA GLN A 41 -10.59 -16.92 -5.73
C GLN A 41 -10.24 -15.47 -5.38
N ALA A 42 -9.52 -15.25 -4.28
CA ALA A 42 -9.14 -13.90 -3.84
C ALA A 42 -8.37 -13.13 -4.93
N VAL A 43 -7.52 -13.81 -5.72
CA VAL A 43 -6.68 -13.19 -6.77
C VAL A 43 -7.49 -12.58 -7.92
N ASN A 44 -8.78 -12.91 -8.03
CA ASN A 44 -9.70 -12.42 -9.05
C ASN A 44 -10.89 -11.62 -8.49
N GLN A 45 -10.94 -11.41 -7.17
CA GLN A 45 -12.03 -10.67 -6.51
C GLN A 45 -11.64 -9.21 -6.22
N ALA A 46 -12.64 -8.38 -5.93
CA ALA A 46 -12.44 -6.95 -5.66
C ALA A 46 -11.84 -6.68 -4.26
N ARG A 47 -11.96 -7.62 -3.32
CA ARG A 47 -11.40 -7.52 -1.95
C ARG A 47 -9.88 -7.61 -1.87
N SER A 48 -9.22 -7.97 -2.97
CA SER A 48 -7.75 -7.95 -3.11
C SER A 48 -7.23 -6.73 -3.86
N LEU A 49 -8.09 -5.75 -4.19
CA LEU A 49 -7.69 -4.54 -4.91
C LEU A 49 -7.24 -3.44 -3.94
N TRP A 50 -6.04 -2.93 -4.18
CA TRP A 50 -5.39 -1.87 -3.42
C TRP A 50 -4.98 -0.74 -4.35
N ARG A 51 -5.00 0.49 -3.85
CA ARG A 51 -4.48 1.67 -4.54
C ARG A 51 -3.31 2.25 -3.77
N ILE A 52 -2.26 2.61 -4.50
CA ILE A 52 -1.08 3.24 -3.92
C ILE A 52 -1.19 4.76 -4.11
N GLU A 53 -1.20 5.52 -3.00
CA GLU A 53 -1.36 6.97 -3.01
C GLU A 53 -0.06 7.62 -2.48
N LEU A 54 0.73 8.26 -3.34
CA LEU A 54 1.96 8.95 -2.92
C LEU A 54 1.65 10.06 -1.90
N ILE A 55 2.44 10.17 -0.83
CA ILE A 55 2.28 11.20 0.21
C ILE A 55 2.99 12.48 -0.25
N ARG A 56 2.39 13.20 -1.20
CA ARG A 56 2.87 14.51 -1.67
C ARG A 56 1.76 15.32 -2.35
N MET A 57 1.93 16.64 -2.43
CA MET A 57 0.93 17.54 -3.00
C MET A 57 0.95 17.55 -4.54
N LYS A 58 2.15 17.65 -5.12
CA LYS A 58 2.35 17.69 -6.58
C LYS A 58 2.73 16.31 -7.09
N TRP A 59 2.45 16.03 -8.36
CA TRP A 59 2.89 14.80 -9.04
C TRP A 59 2.41 13.50 -8.33
N HIS A 60 1.24 13.53 -7.68
CA HIS A 60 0.67 12.36 -7.00
C HIS A 60 0.36 11.18 -7.94
N GLY A 61 0.36 11.41 -9.26
CA GLY A 61 0.23 10.38 -10.30
C GLY A 61 1.55 10.03 -11.02
N ALA A 62 2.70 10.45 -10.50
CA ALA A 62 3.97 10.07 -11.12
C ALA A 62 4.33 8.61 -10.87
N MET A 63 5.38 8.14 -11.54
CA MET A 63 5.93 6.81 -11.33
C MET A 63 6.35 6.63 -9.87
N ILE A 64 6.04 5.47 -9.29
CA ILE A 64 6.43 5.12 -7.93
C ILE A 64 7.86 4.58 -7.95
N GLY A 65 8.76 5.34 -7.33
CA GLY A 65 10.16 4.94 -7.13
C GLY A 65 10.36 4.13 -5.85
N TRP A 66 11.58 3.60 -5.69
CA TRP A 66 12.05 3.11 -4.39
C TRP A 66 12.15 4.27 -3.39
N GLU A 67 12.03 3.97 -2.10
CA GLU A 67 12.24 4.93 -1.01
C GLU A 67 11.26 6.11 -1.01
N GLN A 68 10.21 6.06 -1.84
CA GLN A 68 9.12 7.04 -1.83
C GLN A 68 8.02 6.62 -0.86
N LEU A 69 7.52 7.60 -0.11
CA LEU A 69 6.45 7.41 0.87
C LEU A 69 5.08 7.40 0.18
N PHE A 70 4.28 6.41 0.52
CA PHE A 70 2.91 6.26 0.03
C PHE A 70 1.98 5.69 1.11
N ARG A 71 0.68 5.84 0.89
CA ARG A 71 -0.37 5.11 1.60
C ARG A 71 -0.91 4.00 0.71
N ILE A 72 -1.39 2.92 1.33
CA ILE A 72 -2.08 1.82 0.65
C ILE A 72 -3.55 1.87 1.02
N LYS A 73 -4.43 2.09 0.03
CA LYS A 73 -5.88 2.17 0.23
C LYS A 73 -6.57 0.93 -0.30
N HIS A 74 -7.35 0.27 0.54
CA HIS A 74 -8.23 -0.80 0.11
C HIS A 74 -9.41 -0.23 -0.69
N ILE A 75 -9.64 -0.72 -1.91
CA ILE A 75 -10.60 -0.11 -2.83
C ILE A 75 -12.03 -0.22 -2.34
N THR A 76 -12.47 -1.42 -1.93
CA THR A 76 -13.88 -1.66 -1.66
C THR A 76 -14.33 -1.11 -0.30
N SER A 77 -13.45 -1.10 0.71
CA SER A 77 -13.77 -0.48 2.02
C SER A 77 -13.43 1.00 2.10
N GLY A 78 -12.62 1.53 1.19
CA GLY A 78 -12.17 2.93 1.18
C GLY A 78 -11.21 3.28 2.33
N ARG A 79 -10.67 2.29 3.03
CA ARG A 79 -9.81 2.44 4.22
C ARG A 79 -8.34 2.27 3.88
N TYR A 80 -7.49 2.80 4.73
CA TYR A 80 -6.04 2.73 4.59
C TYR A 80 -5.46 1.58 5.40
N LEU A 81 -4.51 0.87 4.82
CA LEU A 81 -3.66 -0.05 5.55
C LEU A 81 -2.87 0.73 6.61
N GLY A 82 -2.75 0.19 7.80
CA GLY A 82 -1.92 0.77 8.85
C GLY A 82 -1.38 -0.27 9.81
N VAL A 83 -0.34 0.11 10.54
CA VAL A 83 0.36 -0.77 11.48
C VAL A 83 0.30 -0.17 12.88
N MET A 84 -0.30 -0.89 13.82
CA MET A 84 -0.37 -0.49 15.24
C MET A 84 -0.05 -1.70 16.11
N GLU A 85 0.88 -1.55 17.06
CA GLU A 85 1.22 -2.61 18.05
C GLU A 85 1.51 -3.99 17.40
N ASN A 86 2.16 -4.00 16.23
CA ASN A 86 2.45 -5.18 15.39
C ASN A 86 1.23 -5.82 14.68
N ALA A 87 0.06 -5.21 14.73
CA ALA A 87 -1.10 -5.61 13.95
C ALA A 87 -1.21 -4.79 12.65
N VAL A 88 -1.49 -5.46 11.55
CA VAL A 88 -1.80 -4.82 10.26
C VAL A 88 -3.32 -4.79 10.08
N GLN A 89 -3.89 -3.59 10.06
CA GLN A 89 -5.34 -3.37 10.07
C GLN A 89 -5.76 -2.26 9.10
N LEU A 90 -7.08 -2.08 8.92
CA LEU A 90 -7.61 -1.00 8.08
C LEU A 90 -8.21 0.14 8.90
N TYR A 91 -7.84 1.36 8.54
CA TYR A 91 -8.22 2.59 9.24
C TYR A 91 -9.01 3.53 8.35
N HIS A 92 -10.02 4.19 8.93
CA HIS A 92 -10.74 5.26 8.25
C HIS A 92 -9.80 6.43 7.95
N LYS A 93 -10.08 7.21 6.89
CA LYS A 93 -9.24 8.35 6.48
C LYS A 93 -8.99 9.35 7.62
N ASP A 94 -9.96 9.52 8.53
CA ASP A 94 -9.85 10.47 9.64
C ASP A 94 -8.86 10.02 10.74
N LYS A 95 -8.46 8.75 10.71
CA LYS A 95 -7.43 8.17 11.59
C LYS A 95 -6.14 7.82 10.85
N ALA A 96 -6.10 8.02 9.53
CA ALA A 96 -4.98 7.63 8.67
C ALA A 96 -3.87 8.69 8.68
N ASP A 97 -3.26 8.89 9.85
CA ASP A 97 -2.10 9.78 10.00
C ASP A 97 -0.83 9.20 9.36
N PHE A 98 0.22 10.01 9.36
CA PHE A 98 1.49 9.65 8.74
C PHE A 98 2.13 8.43 9.42
N ASP A 99 2.23 8.43 10.74
CA ASP A 99 2.91 7.38 11.50
C ASP A 99 2.20 6.02 11.37
N LEU A 100 0.87 6.02 11.28
CA LEU A 100 0.08 4.81 11.18
C LEU A 100 0.05 4.21 9.77
N THR A 101 0.06 5.07 8.73
CA THR A 101 -0.31 4.65 7.36
C THR A 101 0.73 4.94 6.28
N ALA A 102 1.88 5.54 6.62
CA ALA A 102 2.97 5.72 5.68
C ALA A 102 3.75 4.41 5.51
N PHE A 103 3.91 3.99 4.26
CA PHE A 103 4.73 2.88 3.85
C PHE A 103 5.79 3.35 2.86
N VAL A 104 6.86 2.57 2.76
CA VAL A 104 7.93 2.78 1.80
C VAL A 104 8.26 1.45 1.13
N MET A 105 8.51 1.48 -0.18
CA MET A 105 8.96 0.33 -0.93
C MET A 105 10.49 0.32 -0.99
N CYS A 106 11.10 -0.75 -0.48
CA CYS A 106 12.56 -0.91 -0.45
C CYS A 106 13.01 -2.01 -1.40
N GLN A 107 14.13 -1.80 -2.08
CA GLN A 107 14.69 -2.80 -3.00
C GLN A 107 15.22 -4.04 -2.26
N ASN A 108 15.70 -3.88 -1.03
CA ASN A 108 16.24 -4.96 -0.21
C ASN A 108 16.01 -4.68 1.28
N LYS A 109 16.41 -5.62 2.15
CA LYS A 109 16.25 -5.54 3.61
C LYS A 109 17.40 -4.80 4.31
N ASP A 110 18.31 -4.13 3.60
CA ASP A 110 19.45 -3.45 4.24
C ASP A 110 18.97 -2.16 4.94
N PRO A 111 19.01 -2.09 6.28
CA PRO A 111 18.53 -0.93 7.02
C PRO A 111 19.41 0.31 6.82
N LYS A 112 20.66 0.17 6.34
CA LYS A 112 21.60 1.29 6.25
C LYS A 112 21.33 2.26 5.10
N LYS A 113 20.51 1.87 4.13
CA LYS A 113 20.09 2.72 3.00
C LYS A 113 18.78 3.46 3.25
N GLN A 114 18.13 3.30 4.40
CA GLN A 114 16.89 3.99 4.74
C GLN A 114 17.05 5.50 5.00
N MET A 115 18.14 6.11 4.51
CA MET A 115 18.22 7.56 4.44
C MET A 115 17.26 7.97 3.32
N LEU A 116 16.04 8.34 3.70
CA LEU A 116 15.11 9.02 2.82
C LEU A 116 15.81 10.30 2.36
N ASP A 117 16.42 10.30 1.18
CA ASP A 117 16.87 11.53 0.56
C ASP A 117 15.60 12.34 0.27
N GLU A 118 15.31 13.31 1.15
CA GLU A 118 14.09 14.14 1.14
C GLU A 118 13.94 15.03 -0.12
N LYS A 119 14.78 14.83 -1.14
CA LYS A 119 14.69 15.60 -2.37
C LYS A 119 13.50 15.09 -3.17
N GLU A 120 12.35 15.71 -2.95
CA GLU A 120 11.14 15.47 -3.74
C GLU A 120 11.48 15.61 -5.23
N GLU A 121 11.42 14.48 -5.96
CA GLU A 121 11.64 14.46 -7.39
C GLU A 121 10.47 15.18 -8.09
N GLU A 122 10.77 16.29 -8.75
CA GLU A 122 9.80 17.02 -9.56
C GLU A 122 9.65 16.38 -10.94
N GLY A 123 8.41 16.08 -11.33
CA GLY A 123 8.08 15.50 -12.64
C GLY A 123 7.46 14.10 -12.56
N MET A 124 7.48 13.39 -13.68
CA MET A 124 6.86 12.08 -13.82
C MET A 124 7.69 10.92 -13.25
N GLY A 125 8.94 11.18 -12.83
CA GLY A 125 9.91 10.16 -12.43
C GLY A 125 10.65 9.55 -13.63
N ALA A 126 11.76 8.86 -13.34
CA ALA A 126 12.57 8.18 -14.36
C ALA A 126 12.40 6.66 -14.32
N ALA A 127 11.94 6.07 -15.43
CA ALA A 127 11.94 4.64 -15.64
C ALA A 127 13.39 4.11 -15.70
N THR A 128 13.87 3.54 -14.60
CA THR A 128 15.19 2.88 -14.51
C THR A 128 15.07 1.36 -14.62
#